data_AF-A0A355S0D1-F1
#
_entry.id   AF-A0A355S0D1-F1
#
_cell.length_a   1.000
_cell.length_b   1.000
_cell.length_c   1.000
_cell.angle_alpha   90.00
_cell.angle_beta   90.00
_cell.angle_gamma   90.00
#
_symmetry.space_group_name_H-M   'P 1'
#
loop_
_entity.id
_entity.type
_entity.pdbx_description
1 polymer ?
#
loop_
_entity_poly.entity_id
_entity_poly.type
_entity_poly.pdbx_seq_one_letter_code
_entity_poly.pdbx_strand_id
1 'polypeptide(L)'
;MIIVIMRSVILYFVVLIVMRIMGKRQIGQLQPFELVITIIISELAAVPMQNTGIPLLYGIVPILILMTAQIMLSFISLKSVKARAFICGRPSILIEDGKIMEKELSKLYFNIND
;
A
#
# COMPACT_ATOMS: atom_id res chain seq x y z
N MET A 1 -15.09 -11.66 26.29
CA MET A 1 -13.94 -10.74 26.52
C MET A 1 -12.59 -11.40 26.19
N ILE A 2 -12.19 -12.50 26.86
CA ILE A 2 -10.91 -13.19 26.58
C ILE A 2 -10.70 -13.56 25.10
N ILE A 3 -11.74 -14.07 24.43
CA ILE A 3 -11.68 -14.42 23.00
C ILE A 3 -11.34 -13.20 22.14
N VAL A 4 -11.92 -12.03 22.44
CA VAL A 4 -11.67 -10.78 21.71
C VAL A 4 -10.22 -10.32 21.90
N ILE A 5 -9.69 -10.43 23.11
CA ILE A 5 -8.29 -10.10 23.42
C ILE A 5 -7.34 -11.01 22.62
N MET A 6 -7.55 -12.32 22.68
CA MET A 6 -6.76 -13.30 21.92
C MET A 6 -6.81 -13.03 20.40
N ARG A 7 -8.00 -12.82 19.84
CA ARG A 7 -8.19 -12.49 18.42
C ARG A 7 -7.46 -11.21 18.03
N SER A 8 -7.54 -10.18 18.87
CA SER A 8 -6.90 -8.88 18.64
C SER A 8 -5.38 -9.01 18.62
N VAL A 9 -4.80 -9.76 19.57
CA VAL A 9 -3.36 -10.03 19.61
C VAL A 9 -2.91 -10.80 18.36
N ILE A 10 -3.64 -11.85 17.97
CA ILE A 10 -3.32 -12.65 16.77
C ILE A 10 -3.33 -11.77 15.52
N LEU A 11 -4.41 -11.01 15.30
CA LEU A 11 -4.54 -10.17 14.11
C LEU A 11 -3.56 -9.01 14.08
N TYR A 12 -3.24 -8.43 15.24
CA TYR A 12 -2.16 -7.46 15.36
C TYR A 12 -0.83 -8.02 14.86
N PHE A 13 -0.43 -9.21 15.30
CA PHE A 13 0.80 -9.83 14.82
C PHE A 13 0.76 -10.19 13.34
N VAL A 14 -0.39 -10.65 12.81
CA VAL A 14 -0.56 -10.93 11.38
C VAL A 14 -0.34 -9.66 10.56
N VAL A 15 -1.02 -8.56 10.90
CA VAL A 15 -0.88 -7.27 10.19
C VAL A 15 0.55 -6.75 10.33
N LEU A 16 1.18 -6.87 11.50
CA LEU A 16 2.55 -6.43 11.72
C LEU A 16 3.55 -7.21 10.85
N ILE A 17 3.38 -8.53 10.72
CA ILE A 17 4.20 -9.38 9.85
C ILE A 17 4.00 -8.98 8.38
N VAL A 18 2.76 -8.78 7.96
CA VAL A 18 2.40 -8.35 6.59
C VAL A 18 3.09 -7.03 6.26
N MET A 19 2.93 -6.01 7.12
CA MET A 19 3.54 -4.69 6.95
C MET A 19 5.07 -4.78 6.93
N ARG A 20 5.68 -5.65 7.75
CA ARG A 20 7.13 -5.84 7.76
C ARG A 20 7.65 -6.46 6.46
N ILE A 21 6.90 -7.38 5.85
CA ILE A 21 7.29 -8.05 4.60
C ILE A 21 7.05 -7.14 3.39
N MET A 22 6.04 -6.25 3.43
CA MET A 22 5.84 -5.22 2.40
C MET A 22 7.05 -4.26 2.26
N GLY A 23 7.91 -4.21 3.28
CA GLY A 23 9.25 -3.63 3.21
C GLY A 23 9.31 -2.14 3.58
N LYS A 24 10.52 -1.56 3.48
CA LYS A 24 10.79 -0.17 3.96
C LYS A 24 10.14 0.93 3.10
N ARG A 25 9.67 0.60 1.89
CA ARG A 25 9.01 1.57 0.97
C ARG A 25 7.81 2.25 1.62
N GLN A 26 7.06 1.49 2.42
CA GLN A 26 5.81 1.91 3.04
C GLN A 26 5.98 2.99 4.13
N ILE A 27 7.21 3.25 4.61
CA ILE A 27 7.49 4.21 5.70
C ILE A 27 8.10 5.52 5.15
N GLY A 28 8.74 5.49 3.98
CA GLY A 28 9.45 6.65 3.42
C GLY A 28 8.66 7.46 2.39
N GLN A 29 7.93 6.78 1.50
CA GLN A 29 7.09 7.39 0.46
C GLN A 29 5.99 6.40 0.06
N LEU A 30 4.83 6.47 0.74
CA LEU A 30 3.66 5.69 0.35
C LEU A 30 3.16 6.16 -1.01
N GLN A 31 3.18 5.27 -1.99
CA GLN A 31 2.47 5.55 -3.23
C GLN A 31 0.96 5.53 -2.97
N PRO A 32 0.13 6.32 -3.69
CA PRO A 32 -1.30 6.39 -3.43
C PRO A 32 -2.00 5.02 -3.41
N PHE A 33 -1.59 4.08 -4.27
CA PHE A 33 -2.16 2.72 -4.28
C PHE A 33 -1.78 1.91 -3.03
N GLU A 34 -0.58 2.10 -2.48
CA GLU A 34 -0.14 1.42 -1.25
C GLU A 34 -0.95 1.88 -0.04
N LEU A 35 -1.32 3.16 -0.02
CA LEU A 35 -2.23 3.72 0.98
C LEU A 35 -3.59 3.04 0.93
N VAL A 36 -4.18 2.91 -0.27
CA VAL A 36 -5.48 2.24 -0.46
C VAL A 36 -5.44 0.79 0.06
N ILE A 37 -4.39 0.05 -0.27
CA ILE A 37 -4.22 -1.34 0.18
C ILE A 37 -4.09 -1.42 1.71
N THR A 38 -3.34 -0.49 2.31
CA THR A 38 -3.17 -0.43 3.77
C THR A 38 -4.52 -0.20 4.47
N ILE A 39 -5.36 0.68 3.92
CA ILE A 39 -6.71 0.94 4.45
C ILE A 39 -7.58 -0.33 4.35
N ILE A 40 -7.55 -1.03 3.21
CA ILE A 40 -8.31 -2.27 3.02
C ILE A 40 -7.86 -3.36 4.00
N ILE A 41 -6.54 -3.53 4.20
CA ILE A 41 -6.00 -4.50 5.17
C ILE A 41 -6.47 -4.17 6.59
N SER A 42 -6.45 -2.88 6.97
CA SER A 42 -6.94 -2.42 8.27
C SER A 42 -8.40 -2.81 8.51
N GLU A 43 -9.26 -2.57 7.52
CA GLU A 43 -10.68 -2.91 7.60
C GLU A 43 -10.90 -4.42 7.70
N LEU A 44 -10.20 -5.21 6.88
CA LEU A 44 -10.27 -6.67 6.89
C LEU A 44 -9.80 -7.29 8.21
N ALA A 45 -8.85 -6.65 8.91
CA ALA A 45 -8.42 -7.07 10.24
C ALA A 45 -9.47 -6.69 11.31
N ALA A 46 -10.10 -5.52 11.19
CA ALA A 46 -11.04 -5.01 12.19
C ALA A 46 -12.34 -5.85 12.28
N VAL A 47 -12.87 -6.34 11.15
CA VAL A 47 -14.12 -7.11 11.09
C VAL A 47 -14.13 -8.35 12.01
N PRO A 48 -13.17 -9.31 11.90
CA PRO A 48 -13.12 -10.48 12.78
C PRO A 48 -12.61 -10.20 14.20
N MET A 49 -12.01 -9.02 14.46
CA MET A 49 -11.70 -8.56 15.83
C MET A 49 -12.96 -8.15 16.57
N GLN A 50 -13.86 -7.42 15.92
CA GLN A 50 -15.08 -6.89 16.55
C GLN A 50 -16.20 -7.93 16.63
N ASN A 51 -16.38 -8.74 15.58
CA ASN A 51 -17.46 -9.71 15.52
C ASN A 51 -16.95 -11.14 15.79
N THR A 52 -17.28 -11.68 16.97
CA THR A 52 -16.87 -13.03 17.36
C THR A 52 -17.55 -14.15 16.55
N GLY A 53 -18.67 -13.86 15.90
CA GLY A 53 -19.40 -14.79 15.04
C GLY A 53 -18.70 -15.05 13.70
N ILE A 54 -17.79 -14.16 13.30
CA ILE A 54 -16.99 -14.34 12.09
C ILE A 54 -15.71 -15.10 12.45
N PRO A 55 -15.39 -16.21 11.76
CA PRO A 55 -14.11 -16.90 11.95
C PRO A 55 -12.91 -16.02 11.59
N LEU A 56 -11.83 -16.11 12.36
CA LEU A 56 -10.58 -15.35 12.14
C LEU A 56 -10.01 -15.51 10.73
N LEU A 57 -10.22 -16.68 10.13
CA LEU A 57 -9.80 -17.01 8.76
C LEU A 57 -10.34 -16.02 7.72
N TYR A 58 -11.52 -15.45 7.94
CA TYR A 58 -12.10 -14.44 7.04
C TYR A 58 -11.36 -13.10 7.05
N GLY A 59 -10.53 -12.82 8.06
CA GLY A 59 -9.59 -11.68 8.01
C GLY A 59 -8.22 -12.11 7.50
N ILE A 60 -7.68 -13.20 8.03
CA ILE A 60 -6.30 -13.63 7.74
C ILE A 60 -6.12 -13.98 6.26
N VAL A 61 -7.06 -14.74 5.67
CA VAL A 61 -6.92 -15.20 4.27
C VAL A 61 -6.93 -14.02 3.29
N PRO A 62 -7.90 -13.07 3.34
CA PRO A 62 -7.87 -11.90 2.47
C PRO A 62 -6.62 -11.03 2.66
N ILE A 63 -6.16 -10.83 3.91
CA ILE A 63 -4.94 -10.06 4.19
C ILE A 63 -3.73 -10.71 3.51
N LEU A 64 -3.58 -12.03 3.60
CA LEU A 64 -2.49 -12.77 2.94
C LEU A 64 -2.59 -12.71 1.40
N ILE A 65 -3.80 -12.76 0.84
CA ILE A 65 -4.01 -12.62 -0.61
C ILE A 65 -3.61 -11.21 -1.08
N LEU A 66 -4.06 -10.17 -0.38
CA LEU A 66 -3.70 -8.79 -0.72
C LEU A 66 -2.20 -8.55 -0.58
N MET A 67 -1.59 -9.10 0.46
CA MET A 67 -0.14 -9.05 0.66
C MET A 67 0.62 -9.70 -0.50
N THR A 68 0.23 -10.91 -0.91
CA THR A 68 0.91 -11.60 -2.02
C THR A 68 0.70 -10.88 -3.34
N ALA A 69 -0.51 -10.37 -3.60
CA ALA A 69 -0.80 -9.53 -4.76
C ALA A 69 0.04 -8.25 -4.77
N GLN A 70 0.18 -7.57 -3.63
CA GLN A 70 1.02 -6.38 -3.51
C GLN A 70 2.49 -6.67 -3.81
N ILE A 71 3.02 -7.74 -3.24
CA ILE A 71 4.42 -8.15 -3.48
C ILE A 71 4.62 -8.45 -4.97
N MET A 72 3.68 -9.19 -5.60
CA MET A 72 3.72 -9.45 -7.04
C MET A 72 3.70 -8.16 -7.87
N LEU A 73 2.79 -7.23 -7.56
CA LEU A 73 2.70 -5.94 -8.26
C LEU A 73 4.00 -5.14 -8.11
N SER A 74 4.59 -5.13 -6.91
CA SER A 74 5.86 -4.45 -6.64
C SER A 74 7.01 -5.08 -7.45
N PHE A 75 7.08 -6.41 -7.50
CA PHE A 75 8.05 -7.13 -8.33
C PHE A 75 7.87 -6.85 -9.83
N ILE A 76 6.63 -6.84 -10.31
CA ILE A 76 6.31 -6.55 -11.72
C ILE A 76 6.68 -5.10 -12.05
N SER A 77 6.37 -4.16 -11.16
CA SER A 77 6.70 -2.74 -11.30
C SER A 77 8.22 -2.50 -11.33
N LEU A 78 8.99 -3.28 -10.56
CA LEU A 78 10.46 -3.26 -10.60
C LEU A 78 11.02 -3.79 -11.93
N LYS A 79 10.39 -4.82 -12.52
CA LYS A 79 10.89 -5.46 -13.75
C LYS A 79 10.42 -4.75 -15.03
N SER A 80 9.28 -4.06 -15.01
CA SER A 80 8.66 -3.48 -16.20
C SER A 80 8.31 -2.00 -16.00
N VAL A 81 8.97 -1.14 -16.76
CA VAL A 81 8.69 0.31 -16.81
C VAL A 81 7.27 0.57 -17.32
N LYS A 82 6.74 -0.26 -18.23
CA LYS A 82 5.36 -0.13 -18.73
C LYS A 82 4.34 -0.47 -17.64
N ALA A 83 4.58 -1.53 -16.85
CA ALA A 83 3.70 -1.89 -15.75
C ALA A 83 3.76 -0.84 -14.64
N ARG A 84 4.96 -0.33 -14.33
CA ARG A 84 5.13 0.80 -13.41
C ARG A 84 4.36 2.03 -13.88
N ALA A 85 4.43 2.36 -15.17
CA ALA A 85 3.70 3.49 -15.74
C ALA A 85 2.17 3.35 -15.64
N PHE A 86 1.64 2.13 -15.71
CA PHE A 86 0.21 1.85 -15.56
C PHE A 86 -0.26 1.90 -14.11
N ILE A 87 0.52 1.33 -13.18
CA ILE A 87 0.16 1.21 -11.76
C ILE A 87 0.46 2.50 -10.99
N CYS A 88 1.64 3.08 -11.21
CA CYS A 88 2.16 4.23 -10.47
C CYS A 88 2.02 5.56 -11.23
N GLY A 89 1.57 5.53 -12.48
CA GLY A 89 1.63 6.67 -13.39
C GLY A 89 3.01 6.81 -14.05
N ARG A 90 3.08 7.64 -15.10
CA ARG A 90 4.34 7.94 -15.78
C ARG A 90 5.17 8.92 -14.95
N PRO A 91 6.48 8.70 -14.78
CA PRO A 91 7.34 9.71 -14.20
C PRO A 91 7.31 10.95 -15.10
N SER A 92 7.15 12.13 -14.49
CA SER A 92 7.21 13.41 -15.20
C SER A 92 8.56 14.06 -14.92
N ILE A 93 9.21 14.55 -15.98
CA ILE A 93 10.53 15.19 -15.90
C ILE A 93 10.30 16.67 -15.62
N LEU A 94 10.70 17.13 -14.43
CA LEU A 94 10.55 18.53 -14.01
C LEU A 94 11.70 19.42 -14.50
N ILE A 95 12.91 18.86 -14.63
CA ILE A 95 14.11 19.58 -15.08
C ILE A 95 14.83 18.72 -16.11
N GLU A 96 15.09 19.28 -17.27
CA GLU A 96 15.86 18.65 -18.36
C GLU A 96 16.95 19.64 -18.80
N ASP A 97 18.21 19.20 -18.82
CA ASP A 97 19.38 20.01 -19.21
C ASP A 97 19.47 21.40 -18.53
N GLY A 98 19.11 21.46 -17.24
CA GLY A 98 19.13 22.71 -16.45
C GLY A 98 17.98 23.66 -16.72
N LYS A 99 17.00 23.28 -17.55
CA LYS A 99 15.77 24.05 -17.79
C LYS A 99 14.59 23.45 -17.04
N ILE A 100 13.85 24.30 -16.33
CA ILE A 100 12.62 23.93 -15.65
C ILE A 100 11.50 23.75 -16.69
N MET A 101 10.84 22.60 -16.65
CA MET A 101 9.74 22.25 -17.54
C MET A 101 8.42 22.80 -16.99
N GLU A 102 8.18 24.10 -17.15
CA GLU A 102 6.97 24.79 -16.64
C GLU A 102 5.65 24.12 -17.09
N LYS A 103 5.64 23.56 -18.30
CA LYS A 103 4.48 22.81 -18.82
C LYS A 103 4.18 21.55 -18.00
N GLU A 104 5.20 20.84 -17.52
CA GLU A 104 5.03 19.65 -16.69
C GLU A 104 4.69 20.02 -15.24
N LEU A 105 5.25 21.12 -14.71
CA LEU A 105 4.84 21.71 -13.42
C LEU A 105 3.34 22.06 -13.40
N SER A 106 2.87 22.77 -14.42
CA SER A 106 1.45 23.15 -14.54
C SER A 106 0.52 21.92 -14.65
N LYS A 107 0.93 20.88 -15.38
CA LYS A 107 0.17 19.61 -15.46
C LYS A 107 0.08 18.88 -14.12
N LEU A 108 1.09 19.03 -13.26
CA LEU A 108 1.14 18.42 -11.94
C LEU A 108 0.59 19.35 -10.85
N TYR A 109 0.03 20.51 -11.22
CA TYR A 109 -0.48 21.53 -10.30
C TYR A 109 0.57 22.03 -9.28
N PHE A 110 1.84 22.06 -9.67
CA PHE A 110 2.92 22.65 -8.87
C PHE A 110 3.31 24.02 -9.41
N ASN A 111 3.58 24.96 -8.51
CA ASN A 111 4.21 26.24 -8.86
C ASN A 111 5.73 26.15 -8.72
N ILE A 112 6.44 27.09 -9.35
CA ILE A 112 7.90 27.23 -9.22
C ILE A 112 8.32 27.62 -7.78
N ASN A 113 7.40 28.19 -7.00
CA ASN A 113 7.65 28.73 -5.67
C ASN A 113 7.19 27.81 -4.52
N ASP A 114 6.65 26.62 -4.84
CA ASP A 114 6.27 25.60 -3.85
C ASP A 114 7.49 24.73 -3.47
#